data_AF-A0A6I6HPC6-F1
#
_entry.id   AF-A0A6I6HPC6-F1
#
_cell.length_a   1.000
_cell.length_b   1.000
_cell.length_c   1.000
_cell.angle_alpha   90.00
_cell.angle_beta   90.00
_cell.angle_gamma   90.00
#
_symmetry.space_group_name_H-M   'P 1'
#
loop_
_entity.id
_entity.type
_entity.pdbx_description
1 polymer ?
#
loop_
_entity_poly.entity_id
_entity_poly.type
_entity_poly.pdbx_seq_one_letter_code
_entity_poly.pdbx_strand_id
1 'polypeptide(L)'
;MDYPLRFVDQLRPHLKALRKKRGLTQAQAGALVGVSQARIAEIEANPGAVSLEQLAKLLSTLGATFFLREDTPSGGVLYAREEPSTTYEPLQDAAVNLPAGPWTTRQMSDGSVLVTLSPGETGAPAPQSTAPGTLLRQLQALNPGRNVKPNSRRSFVIRPKTGSW
;
A
#
# COMPACT_ATOMS: atom_id res chain seq x y z
N MET A 1 25.14 13.16 10.29
CA MET A 1 24.33 13.61 9.15
C MET A 1 23.84 12.37 8.46
N ASP A 2 22.52 12.26 8.28
CA ASP A 2 21.88 11.10 7.69
C ASP A 2 21.41 11.47 6.28
N TYR A 3 21.69 10.60 5.31
CA TYR A 3 21.26 10.78 3.92
C TYR A 3 20.34 9.62 3.56
N PRO A 4 19.03 9.84 3.44
CA PRO A 4 18.12 8.77 3.05
C PRO A 4 18.41 8.36 1.60
N LEU A 5 18.77 7.10 1.41
CA LEU A 5 19.04 6.52 0.10
C LEU A 5 17.89 5.61 -0.28
N ARG A 6 17.25 5.92 -1.41
CA ARG A 6 16.16 5.15 -2.01
C ARG A 6 16.67 4.19 -3.08
N PHE A 7 17.77 4.54 -3.76
CA PHE A 7 18.34 3.77 -4.85
C PHE A 7 19.87 3.67 -4.74
N VAL A 8 20.44 2.59 -5.26
CA VAL A 8 21.89 2.32 -5.19
C VAL A 8 22.70 3.40 -5.92
N ASP A 9 22.21 3.94 -7.03
CA ASP A 9 22.93 4.98 -7.79
C ASP A 9 23.18 6.26 -6.99
N GLN A 10 22.36 6.52 -5.97
CA GLN A 10 22.54 7.68 -5.09
C GLN A 10 23.83 7.55 -4.27
N LEU A 11 24.36 6.34 -4.06
CA LEU A 11 25.63 6.13 -3.35
C LEU A 11 26.85 6.68 -4.11
N ARG A 12 26.81 6.76 -5.44
CA ARG A 12 27.95 7.17 -6.27
C ARG A 12 28.59 8.49 -5.83
N PRO A 13 27.84 9.61 -5.75
CA PRO A 13 28.39 10.88 -5.27
C PRO A 13 28.81 10.80 -3.79
N HIS A 14 28.10 10.02 -2.96
CA HIS A 14 28.42 9.89 -1.53
C HIS A 14 29.74 9.17 -1.28
N LEU A 15 30.00 8.04 -1.96
CA LEU A 15 31.28 7.31 -1.85
C LEU A 15 32.46 8.19 -2.24
N LYS A 16 32.35 8.88 -3.38
CA LYS A 16 33.39 9.80 -3.86
C LYS A 16 33.61 10.97 -2.89
N ALA A 17 32.53 11.55 -2.34
CA ALA A 17 32.60 12.64 -1.38
C ALA A 17 33.22 12.20 -0.05
N LEU A 18 32.82 11.04 0.49
CA LEU A 18 33.38 10.48 1.72
C LEU A 18 34.88 10.20 1.59
N ARG A 19 35.29 9.59 0.46
CA ARG A 19 36.72 9.37 0.17
C ARG A 19 37.50 10.68 0.13
N LYS A 20 37.00 11.68 -0.60
CA LYS A 20 37.63 13.00 -0.68
C LYS A 20 37.67 13.71 0.68
N LYS A 21 36.61 13.60 1.50
CA LYS A 21 36.54 14.16 2.86
C LYS A 21 37.64 13.59 3.76
N ARG A 22 38.10 12.37 3.49
CA ARG A 22 39.24 11.74 4.17
C ARG A 22 40.60 12.01 3.54
N GLY A 23 40.66 12.80 2.47
CA GLY A 23 41.92 13.09 1.77
C GLY A 23 42.51 11.89 1.02
N LEU A 24 41.71 10.84 0.77
CA LEU A 24 42.20 9.61 0.15
C LEU A 24 42.11 9.67 -1.38
N THR A 25 43.13 9.18 -2.07
CA THR A 25 43.04 8.83 -3.50
C THR A 25 42.30 7.50 -3.68
N GLN A 26 41.88 7.17 -4.90
CA GLN A 26 41.27 5.87 -5.19
C GLN A 26 42.25 4.71 -4.91
N ALA A 27 43.53 4.89 -5.19
CA ALA A 27 44.57 3.89 -4.92
C ALA A 27 44.74 3.65 -3.41
N GLN A 28 44.77 4.73 -2.61
CA GLN A 28 44.85 4.63 -1.15
C GLN A 28 43.61 3.95 -0.55
N ALA A 29 42.42 4.31 -1.00
CA ALA A 29 41.19 3.64 -0.59
C ALA A 29 41.20 2.15 -0.98
N GLY A 30 41.71 1.83 -2.17
CA GLY A 30 41.88 0.45 -2.63
C GLY A 30 42.80 -0.35 -1.73
N ALA A 31 43.96 0.22 -1.36
CA ALA A 31 44.90 -0.42 -0.45
C ALA A 31 44.28 -0.72 0.94
N LEU A 32 43.45 0.18 1.48
CA LEU A 32 42.75 -0.03 2.76
C LEU A 32 41.69 -1.13 2.69
N VAL A 33 41.03 -1.28 1.55
CA VAL A 33 39.98 -2.29 1.35
C VAL A 33 40.56 -3.64 0.90
N GLY A 34 41.77 -3.63 0.31
CA GLY A 34 42.44 -4.79 -0.29
C GLY A 34 42.09 -5.01 -1.76
N VAL A 35 41.83 -3.94 -2.52
CA VAL A 35 41.47 -3.98 -3.95
C VAL A 35 42.28 -2.99 -4.78
N SER A 36 42.30 -3.16 -6.10
CA SER A 36 43.02 -2.25 -7.01
C SER A 36 42.36 -0.85 -7.09
N GLN A 37 43.14 0.14 -7.53
CA GLN A 37 42.61 1.49 -7.83
C GLN A 37 41.47 1.43 -8.87
N ALA A 38 41.65 0.66 -9.95
CA ALA A 38 40.66 0.50 -10.99
C ALA A 38 39.35 -0.06 -10.42
N ARG A 39 39.45 -1.04 -9.50
CA ARG A 39 38.28 -1.59 -8.83
C ARG A 39 37.55 -0.56 -7.97
N ILE A 40 38.26 0.32 -7.25
CA ILE A 40 37.61 1.44 -6.54
C ILE A 40 36.91 2.38 -7.51
N ALA A 41 37.52 2.70 -8.65
CA ALA A 41 36.90 3.56 -9.65
C ALA A 41 35.61 2.96 -10.23
N GLU A 42 35.61 1.65 -10.52
CA GLU A 42 34.43 0.89 -10.93
C GLU A 42 33.34 0.92 -9.85
N ILE A 43 33.69 0.69 -8.59
CA ILE A 43 32.74 0.71 -7.47
C ILE A 43 32.14 2.11 -7.28
N GLU A 44 32.95 3.17 -7.36
CA GLU A 44 32.45 4.55 -7.30
C GLU A 44 31.53 4.89 -8.48
N ALA A 45 31.77 4.28 -9.65
CA ALA A 45 30.96 4.47 -10.85
C ALA A 45 29.68 3.62 -10.86
N ASN A 46 29.72 2.42 -10.29
CA ASN A 46 28.60 1.49 -10.19
C ASN A 46 28.64 0.70 -8.86
N PRO A 47 28.10 1.25 -7.76
CA PRO A 47 28.10 0.61 -6.45
C PRO A 47 27.27 -0.68 -6.41
N GLY A 48 26.36 -0.87 -7.36
CA GLY A 48 25.53 -2.08 -7.45
C GLY A 48 26.26 -3.30 -8.03
N ALA A 49 27.45 -3.11 -8.60
CA ALA A 49 28.26 -4.20 -9.16
C ALA A 49 29.09 -4.98 -8.11
N VAL A 50 28.95 -4.64 -6.83
CA VAL A 50 29.60 -5.33 -5.70
C VAL A 50 28.59 -5.90 -4.74
N SER A 51 29.01 -6.91 -3.97
CA SER A 51 28.19 -7.44 -2.88
C SER A 51 27.98 -6.38 -1.79
N LEU A 52 26.87 -6.50 -1.06
CA LEU A 52 26.59 -5.65 0.10
C LEU A 52 27.71 -5.70 1.14
N GLU A 53 28.34 -6.86 1.32
CA GLU A 53 29.49 -7.04 2.21
C GLU A 53 30.70 -6.18 1.79
N GLN A 54 31.08 -6.22 0.52
CA GLN A 54 32.17 -5.40 0.00
C GLN A 54 31.85 -3.90 0.11
N LEU A 55 30.60 -3.53 -0.16
CA LEU A 55 30.14 -2.15 -0.03
C LEU A 55 30.17 -1.69 1.44
N ALA A 56 29.74 -2.52 2.38
CA ALA A 56 29.80 -2.23 3.81
C ALA A 56 31.25 -2.09 4.30
N LYS A 57 32.16 -2.96 3.83
CA LYS A 57 33.60 -2.84 4.11
C LYS A 57 34.17 -1.52 3.61
N LEU A 58 33.88 -1.15 2.36
CA LEU A 58 34.29 0.13 1.79
C LEU A 58 33.74 1.31 2.61
N LEU A 59 32.44 1.32 2.92
CA LEU A 59 31.85 2.38 3.75
C LEU A 59 32.52 2.49 5.11
N SER A 60 32.80 1.37 5.77
CA SER A 60 33.54 1.35 7.05
C SER A 60 34.93 1.99 6.91
N THR A 61 35.70 1.62 5.88
CA THR A 61 37.00 2.28 5.59
C THR A 61 36.88 3.77 5.27
N LEU A 62 35.73 4.20 4.75
CA LEU A 62 35.40 5.60 4.46
C LEU A 62 34.70 6.33 5.62
N GLY A 63 34.38 5.64 6.72
CA GLY A 63 33.83 6.25 7.93
C GLY A 63 32.33 6.42 7.93
N ALA A 64 31.67 5.62 7.10
CA ALA A 64 30.24 5.57 6.98
C ALA A 64 29.73 4.19 7.38
N THR A 65 28.45 4.12 7.69
CA THR A 65 27.77 2.90 8.11
C THR A 65 26.37 2.90 7.53
N PHE A 66 25.81 1.72 7.28
CA PHE A 66 24.42 1.58 6.91
C PHE A 66 23.52 1.62 8.14
N PHE A 67 22.36 2.27 8.01
CA PHE A 67 21.28 2.18 8.96
C PHE A 67 20.06 1.62 8.25
N LEU A 68 19.49 0.54 8.79
CA LEU A 68 18.17 0.09 8.39
C LEU A 68 17.15 0.82 9.25
N ARG A 69 16.28 1.58 8.59
CA ARG A 69 15.16 2.27 9.23
C ARG A 69 13.90 1.82 8.51
N GLU A 70 12.94 1.33 9.27
CA GLU A 70 11.59 1.19 8.75
C GLU A 70 11.06 2.59 8.47
N ASP A 71 10.69 2.88 7.22
CA ASP A 71 9.86 4.05 6.94
C ASP A 71 8.48 3.74 7.54
N THR A 72 8.32 3.98 8.85
CA THR A 72 6.98 4.19 9.39
C THR A 72 6.44 5.36 8.60
N PRO A 73 5.37 5.17 7.78
CA PRO A 73 4.76 6.30 7.13
C PRO A 73 4.43 7.29 8.25
N SER A 74 5.05 8.47 8.23
CA SER A 74 4.60 9.63 8.98
C SER A 74 3.39 10.23 8.28
N GLY A 75 2.45 9.37 7.91
CA GLY A 75 1.03 9.64 8.02
C GLY A 75 0.60 8.59 9.01
N GLY A 76 -0.02 9.00 10.11
CA GLY A 76 -0.66 8.06 11.02
C GLY A 76 -1.35 6.98 10.19
N VAL A 77 -1.41 5.76 10.70
CA VAL A 77 -2.48 4.86 10.29
C VAL A 77 -3.69 5.77 10.17
N LEU A 78 -4.13 6.05 8.94
CA LEU A 78 -5.45 6.55 8.75
C LEU A 78 -6.25 5.31 9.14
N TYR A 79 -6.42 5.09 10.45
CA TYR A 79 -7.76 5.07 10.97
C TYR A 79 -8.39 6.18 10.16
N ALA A 80 -9.19 5.79 9.15
CA ALA A 80 -10.02 6.72 8.43
C ALA A 80 -10.40 7.73 9.48
N ARG A 81 -9.92 8.98 9.33
CA ARG A 81 -10.25 10.05 10.27
C ARG A 81 -11.70 9.77 10.53
N GLU A 82 -12.05 9.41 11.77
CA GLU A 82 -13.43 9.47 12.19
C GLU A 82 -13.70 10.94 11.99
N GLU A 83 -14.11 11.26 10.75
CA GLU A 83 -14.77 12.48 10.38
C GLU A 83 -15.72 12.65 11.55
N PRO A 84 -15.57 13.72 12.35
CA PRO A 84 -16.43 13.94 13.50
C PRO A 84 -17.82 13.70 12.97
N SER A 85 -18.49 12.66 13.50
CA SER A 85 -19.68 12.04 12.95
C SER A 85 -20.56 13.13 12.36
N THR A 86 -20.36 13.41 11.08
CA THR A 86 -21.37 14.05 10.30
C THR A 86 -22.33 12.91 10.23
N THR A 87 -23.36 13.00 11.06
CA THR A 87 -24.60 12.29 10.88
C THR A 87 -24.91 12.44 9.39
N TYR A 88 -24.42 11.50 8.60
CA TYR A 88 -24.77 11.41 7.21
C TYR A 88 -26.16 10.86 7.34
N GLU A 89 -27.12 11.77 7.36
CA GLU A 89 -28.51 11.46 7.12
C GLU A 89 -28.50 10.43 5.99
N PRO A 90 -29.01 9.21 6.23
CA PRO A 90 -29.06 8.22 5.19
C PRO A 90 -29.85 8.87 4.05
N LEU A 91 -29.22 9.05 2.89
CA LEU A 91 -29.96 9.42 1.69
C LEU A 91 -30.97 8.30 1.49
N GLN A 92 -32.23 8.60 1.82
CA GLN A 92 -33.37 7.68 1.82
C GLN A 92 -33.68 7.13 0.41
N ASP A 93 -32.95 7.59 -0.61
CA ASP A 93 -33.16 7.28 -2.03
C ASP A 93 -32.08 6.37 -2.64
N ALA A 94 -31.49 5.46 -1.86
CA ALA A 94 -30.90 4.29 -2.50
C ALA A 94 -32.04 3.43 -3.06
N ALA A 95 -32.32 3.54 -4.36
CA ALA A 95 -33.42 2.84 -5.03
C ALA A 95 -33.30 1.29 -4.99
N VAL A 96 -32.41 0.70 -4.19
CA VAL A 96 -32.16 -0.74 -4.02
C VAL A 96 -32.84 -1.26 -2.75
N ASN A 97 -33.56 -2.38 -2.85
CA ASN A 97 -34.15 -3.01 -1.67
C ASN A 97 -33.10 -3.88 -0.98
N LEU A 98 -32.92 -3.69 0.33
CA LEU A 98 -31.93 -4.41 1.13
C LEU A 98 -32.61 -5.26 2.20
N PRO A 99 -32.05 -6.43 2.54
CA PRO A 99 -32.57 -7.24 3.64
C PRO A 99 -32.24 -6.61 4.99
N ALA A 100 -32.94 -7.02 6.05
CA ALA A 100 -32.68 -6.53 7.40
C ALA A 100 -31.24 -6.83 7.84
N GLY A 101 -30.51 -5.81 8.31
CA GLY A 101 -29.13 -5.93 8.77
C GLY A 101 -28.34 -4.63 8.58
N PRO A 102 -27.12 -4.54 9.14
CA PRO A 102 -26.27 -3.36 9.02
C PRO A 102 -25.63 -3.34 7.63
N TRP A 103 -26.33 -2.78 6.65
CA TRP A 103 -25.84 -2.60 5.29
C TRP A 103 -25.32 -1.18 5.09
N THR A 104 -24.24 -1.06 4.34
CA THR A 104 -23.74 0.21 3.83
C THR A 104 -23.91 0.23 2.32
N THR A 105 -24.39 1.36 1.79
CA THR A 105 -24.59 1.55 0.35
C THR A 105 -23.71 2.67 -0.18
N ARG A 106 -23.11 2.45 -1.35
CA ARG A 106 -22.36 3.47 -2.09
C ARG A 106 -22.81 3.49 -3.53
N GLN A 107 -23.40 4.61 -3.96
CA GLN A 107 -23.74 4.83 -5.36
C GLN A 107 -22.46 5.13 -6.16
N MET A 108 -22.34 4.51 -7.32
CA MET A 108 -21.26 4.72 -8.28
C MET A 108 -21.73 5.65 -9.40
N SER A 109 -20.77 6.27 -10.11
CA SER A 109 -21.03 7.22 -11.19
C SER A 109 -21.73 6.60 -12.41
N ASP A 110 -21.67 5.27 -12.56
CA ASP A 110 -22.36 4.50 -13.60
C ASP A 110 -23.81 4.13 -13.21
N GLY A 111 -24.32 4.67 -12.10
CA GLY A 111 -25.65 4.36 -11.58
C GLY A 111 -25.75 3.00 -10.88
N SER A 112 -24.64 2.26 -10.73
CA SER A 112 -24.62 1.05 -9.92
C SER A 112 -24.49 1.37 -8.43
N VAL A 113 -24.96 0.45 -7.58
CA VAL A 113 -24.89 0.60 -6.12
C VAL A 113 -24.08 -0.55 -5.55
N LEU A 114 -22.99 -0.21 -4.87
CA LEU A 114 -22.24 -1.16 -4.04
C LEU A 114 -22.91 -1.27 -2.69
N VAL A 115 -23.22 -2.49 -2.29
CA VAL A 115 -23.82 -2.80 -0.99
C VAL A 115 -22.85 -3.69 -0.22
N THR A 116 -22.50 -3.29 0.99
CA THR A 116 -21.58 -4.03 1.86
C THR A 116 -22.22 -4.30 3.21
N LEU A 117 -22.23 -5.57 3.62
CA LEU A 117 -22.74 -5.99 4.92
C LEU A 117 -21.68 -5.71 5.99
N SER A 118 -21.90 -4.67 6.81
CA SER A 118 -21.05 -4.36 7.94
C SER A 118 -21.07 -5.51 8.96
N PRO A 119 -19.96 -5.83 9.62
CA PRO A 119 -19.99 -6.68 10.82
C PRO A 119 -20.77 -5.92 11.88
N GLY A 120 -21.94 -6.43 12.27
CA GLY A 120 -22.65 -5.88 13.41
C GLY A 120 -21.75 -5.97 14.64
N GLU A 121 -21.59 -4.84 15.31
CA GLU A 121 -21.14 -4.82 16.70
C GLU A 121 -22.03 -5.76 17.52
N THR A 122 -21.38 -6.42 18.47
CA THR A 122 -21.92 -7.42 19.39
C THR A 122 -23.28 -7.00 19.96
N GLY A 123 -24.38 -7.63 19.55
CA GLY A 123 -25.66 -7.50 20.25
C GLY A 123 -26.97 -7.64 19.46
N ALA A 124 -26.98 -7.58 18.13
CA ALA A 124 -28.21 -7.75 17.34
C ALA A 124 -28.30 -9.16 16.74
N PRO A 125 -29.51 -9.77 16.65
CA PRO A 125 -29.66 -11.12 16.09
C PRO A 125 -29.12 -11.15 14.66
N ALA A 126 -28.12 -11.99 14.44
CA ALA A 126 -27.48 -12.14 13.14
C ALA A 126 -28.54 -12.49 12.08
N PRO A 127 -28.51 -11.86 10.88
CA PRO A 127 -29.38 -12.27 9.79
C PRO A 127 -29.10 -13.74 9.48
N GLN A 128 -30.17 -14.53 9.49
CA GLN A 128 -30.13 -15.98 9.32
C GLN A 128 -29.51 -16.31 7.94
N SER A 129 -28.27 -16.80 7.98
CA SER A 129 -27.39 -17.20 6.87
C SER A 129 -26.35 -16.18 6.41
N THR A 130 -25.14 -16.32 6.96
CA THR A 130 -23.90 -15.61 6.60
C THR A 130 -23.21 -16.17 5.35
N ALA A 131 -23.78 -17.19 4.70
CA ALA A 131 -23.18 -17.80 3.53
C ALA A 131 -23.28 -16.84 2.32
N PRO A 132 -22.17 -16.54 1.61
CA PRO A 132 -22.16 -15.61 0.48
C PRO A 132 -23.22 -15.91 -0.59
N GLY A 133 -23.52 -17.20 -0.83
CA GLY A 133 -24.55 -17.64 -1.78
C GLY A 133 -25.99 -17.35 -1.33
N THR A 134 -26.27 -17.37 -0.02
CA THR A 134 -27.60 -17.04 0.51
C THR A 134 -27.84 -15.53 0.48
N LEU A 135 -26.82 -14.74 0.82
CA LEU A 135 -26.86 -13.28 0.73
C LEU A 135 -27.09 -12.82 -0.73
N LEU A 136 -26.43 -13.45 -1.70
CA LEU A 136 -26.65 -13.18 -3.12
C LEU A 136 -28.10 -13.46 -3.55
N ARG A 137 -28.65 -14.62 -3.17
CA ARG A 137 -30.03 -15.02 -3.51
C ARG A 137 -31.06 -14.08 -2.89
N GLN A 138 -30.86 -13.68 -1.64
CA GLN A 138 -31.73 -12.70 -0.96
C GLN A 138 -31.69 -11.34 -1.65
N LEU A 139 -30.51 -10.82 -1.98
CA LEU A 139 -30.38 -9.54 -2.69
C LEU A 139 -30.99 -9.58 -4.09
N GLN A 140 -30.90 -10.71 -4.81
CA GLN A 140 -31.57 -10.91 -6.09
C GLN A 140 -33.09 -10.95 -5.95
N ALA A 141 -33.62 -11.64 -4.93
CA ALA A 141 -35.06 -11.72 -4.68
C ALA A 141 -35.68 -10.35 -4.34
N LEU A 142 -34.95 -9.51 -3.61
CA LEU A 142 -35.39 -8.15 -3.26
C LEU A 142 -35.27 -7.16 -4.43
N ASN A 143 -34.46 -7.47 -5.45
CA ASN A 143 -34.19 -6.58 -6.59
C ASN A 143 -34.44 -7.27 -7.95
N PRO A 144 -35.68 -7.72 -8.26
CA PRO A 144 -35.97 -8.53 -9.45
C PRO A 144 -35.73 -7.80 -10.79
N GLY A 145 -35.78 -6.46 -10.79
CA GLY A 145 -35.52 -5.62 -11.96
C GLY A 145 -34.06 -5.22 -12.16
N ARG A 146 -33.11 -5.76 -11.39
CA ARG A 146 -31.70 -5.34 -11.40
C ARG A 146 -30.74 -6.51 -11.45
N ASN A 147 -29.54 -6.28 -12.00
CA ASN A 147 -28.49 -7.28 -12.06
C ASN A 147 -27.61 -7.19 -10.80
N VAL A 148 -27.69 -8.20 -9.94
CA VAL A 148 -26.87 -8.28 -8.71
C VAL A 148 -25.69 -9.22 -8.95
N LYS A 149 -24.46 -8.70 -8.81
CA LYS A 149 -23.22 -9.48 -8.91
C LYS A 149 -22.41 -9.43 -7.61
N PRO A 150 -21.79 -10.53 -7.19
CA PRO A 150 -20.86 -10.51 -6.08
C PRO A 150 -19.60 -9.72 -6.45
N ASN A 151 -19.13 -8.87 -5.53
CA ASN A 151 -17.84 -8.17 -5.62
C ASN A 151 -16.84 -8.76 -4.61
N SER A 152 -17.31 -9.08 -3.39
CA SER A 152 -16.54 -9.80 -2.38
C SER A 152 -17.47 -10.65 -1.51
N ARG A 153 -16.93 -11.42 -0.56
CA ARG A 153 -17.71 -12.31 0.34
C ARG A 153 -18.88 -11.61 1.05
N ARG A 154 -18.76 -10.30 1.29
CA ARG A 154 -19.75 -9.47 2.00
C ARG A 154 -20.19 -8.24 1.20
N SER A 155 -19.81 -8.17 -0.08
CA SER A 155 -20.06 -6.99 -0.93
C SER A 155 -20.65 -7.40 -2.26
N PHE A 156 -21.70 -6.70 -2.67
CA PHE A 156 -22.47 -6.97 -3.89
C PHE A 156 -22.68 -5.68 -4.67
N VAL A 157 -22.60 -5.75 -5.99
CA VAL A 157 -22.89 -4.62 -6.89
C VAL A 157 -24.24 -4.87 -7.54
N ILE A 158 -25.15 -3.92 -7.37
CA ILE A 158 -26.49 -3.94 -7.97
C ILE A 158 -26.51 -2.93 -9.12
N ARG A 159 -26.80 -3.40 -10.34
CA ARG A 159 -26.85 -2.58 -11.56
C ARG A 159 -28.27 -2.50 -12.10
N PRO A 160 -28.69 -1.38 -12.70
CA PRO A 160 -29.93 -1.36 -13.48
C PRO A 160 -29.84 -2.41 -14.60
N LYS A 161 -30.91 -3.17 -14.82
CA LYS A 161 -30.97 -4.12 -15.93
C LYS A 161 -31.14 -3.30 -17.20
N THR A 162 -30.09 -3.16 -17.99
CA THR A 162 -30.18 -2.54 -19.32
C THR A 162 -31.24 -3.31 -20.10
N GLY A 163 -32.31 -2.63 -20.52
CA GLY A 163 -33.32 -3.24 -21.38
C GLY A 163 -32.67 -3.68 -22.67
N SER A 164 -32.86 -4.95 -23.04
CA SER A 164 -32.70 -5.36 -24.43
C SER A 164 -33.72 -4.56 -25.24
N TRP A 165 -33.23 -3.67 -26.11
CA TRP A 165 -33.96 -3.36 -27.32
C TRP A 165 -33.79 -4.53 -28.30
#